data_AF-A0A4V6CUE4-F1
#
_entry.id   AF-A0A4V6CUE4-F1
#
_cell.length_a   1.000
_cell.length_b   1.000
_cell.length_c   1.000
_cell.angle_alpha   90.00
_cell.angle_beta   90.00
_cell.angle_gamma   90.00
#
_symmetry.space_group_name_H-M   'P 1'
#
loop_
_entity.id
_entity.type
_entity.pdbx_description
1 polymer ?
#
loop_
_entity_poly.entity_id
_entity_poly.type
_entity_poly.pdbx_seq_one_letter_code
_entity_poly.pdbx_strand_id
1 'polypeptide(L)'
;MFQREDSNIRIHEVREHDLVLSVRPMDEHASETERVHDCNRVINAMLIALNAGCLGTFTLDEDPWAHPILTVADDLEGRNSRKAALVVEPKTAYPDRQQLTDRDVENSVLIFGIVARERTSVLTGEYIRGLLLMRMNVLELNFRRESFLCFYRALEHFAANRILKVRKLSNELRDLQRALRTLTNDKELIEELRTVYKIRSSQVAHSQNNQVEISQDDLLKTKVFLDFIMHKTFRAEADAAMLARREAASRGA
;
A
#
# COMPACT_ATOMS: atom_id res chain seq x y z
N MET A 1 8.23 2.33 -21.06
CA MET A 1 8.53 1.11 -20.28
C MET A 1 9.22 1.53 -18.99
N PHE A 2 8.57 1.37 -17.82
CA PHE A 2 9.15 1.73 -16.51
C PHE A 2 10.15 0.65 -16.05
N GLN A 3 11.31 0.57 -16.69
CA GLN A 3 12.33 -0.43 -16.36
C GLN A 3 13.61 0.26 -15.86
N ARG A 4 14.15 -0.18 -14.72
CA ARG A 4 15.59 -0.05 -14.40
C ARG A 4 16.15 -1.46 -14.47
N GLU A 5 17.41 -1.59 -14.86
CA GLU A 5 18.12 -2.88 -14.96
C GLU A 5 18.16 -3.64 -13.62
N ASP A 6 17.95 -2.94 -12.52
CA ASP A 6 18.00 -3.46 -11.14
C ASP A 6 16.62 -3.90 -10.59
N SER A 7 15.58 -3.97 -11.43
CA SER A 7 14.19 -4.25 -11.01
C SER A 7 13.63 -5.53 -11.64
N ASN A 8 13.21 -6.47 -10.79
CA ASN A 8 12.84 -7.86 -11.17
C ASN A 8 11.39 -8.01 -11.61
N ILE A 9 10.73 -6.89 -11.84
CA ILE A 9 9.29 -6.83 -12.03
C ILE A 9 9.03 -6.19 -13.37
N ARG A 10 8.24 -6.89 -14.19
CA ARG A 10 7.75 -6.37 -15.45
C ARG A 10 6.22 -6.41 -15.42
N ILE A 11 5.59 -5.26 -15.63
CA ILE A 11 4.15 -5.19 -15.86
C ILE A 11 3.97 -5.47 -17.36
N HIS A 12 3.30 -6.57 -17.68
CA HIS A 12 3.14 -7.03 -19.07
C HIS A 12 1.89 -6.46 -19.71
N GLU A 13 0.79 -6.41 -18.96
CA GLU A 13 -0.51 -6.03 -19.48
C GLU A 13 -1.35 -5.43 -18.34
N VAL A 14 -2.00 -4.30 -18.63
CA VAL A 14 -2.99 -3.67 -17.76
C VAL A 14 -4.29 -3.66 -18.54
N ARG A 15 -5.29 -4.40 -18.09
CA ARG A 15 -6.62 -4.46 -18.69
C ARG A 15 -7.63 -3.82 -17.76
N GLU A 16 -8.79 -3.48 -18.31
CA GLU A 16 -9.84 -2.74 -17.60
C GLU A 16 -10.41 -3.49 -16.39
N HIS A 17 -10.32 -4.84 -16.35
CA HIS A 17 -10.94 -5.69 -15.32
C HIS A 17 -9.95 -6.63 -14.61
N ASP A 18 -8.69 -6.66 -15.05
CA ASP A 18 -7.64 -7.55 -14.54
C ASP A 18 -6.24 -6.91 -14.64
N LEU A 19 -5.44 -7.13 -13.61
CA LEU A 19 -4.03 -6.73 -13.56
C LEU A 19 -3.17 -7.99 -13.55
N VAL A 20 -2.47 -8.25 -14.66
CA VAL A 20 -1.56 -9.38 -14.77
C VAL A 20 -0.13 -8.94 -14.49
N LEU A 21 0.36 -9.29 -13.30
CA LEU A 21 1.75 -9.08 -12.90
C LEU A 21 2.57 -10.33 -13.28
N SER A 22 3.65 -10.16 -14.06
CA SER A 22 4.63 -11.23 -14.22
C SER A 22 5.94 -10.82 -13.54
N VAL A 23 6.30 -11.57 -12.52
CA VAL A 23 7.53 -11.36 -11.77
C VAL A 23 8.55 -12.34 -12.32
N ARG A 24 9.67 -11.84 -12.83
CA ARG A 24 10.79 -12.72 -13.16
C ARG A 24 11.63 -12.89 -11.89
N PRO A 25 11.96 -14.13 -11.47
CA PRO A 25 12.89 -14.32 -10.38
C PRO A 25 14.24 -13.69 -10.76
N MET A 26 14.93 -13.05 -9.80
CA MET A 26 16.31 -12.57 -10.03
C MET A 26 17.26 -13.71 -10.32
N ASP A 27 17.00 -14.83 -9.67
CA ASP A 27 17.81 -16.02 -9.75
C ASP A 27 16.91 -17.16 -10.24
N GLU A 28 17.19 -17.64 -11.45
CA GLU A 28 16.50 -18.78 -12.04
C GLU A 28 16.75 -20.09 -11.27
N HIS A 29 17.71 -20.10 -10.35
CA HIS A 29 18.02 -21.20 -9.45
C HIS A 29 17.41 -21.05 -8.04
N ALA A 30 16.73 -19.93 -7.75
CA ALA A 30 16.07 -19.74 -6.45
C ALA A 30 15.07 -20.87 -6.16
N SER A 31 14.99 -21.30 -4.91
CA SER A 31 14.04 -22.32 -4.48
C SER A 31 12.59 -21.89 -4.71
N GLU A 32 11.66 -22.84 -4.78
CA GLU A 32 10.25 -22.53 -4.94
C GLU A 32 9.72 -21.63 -3.80
N THR A 33 10.15 -21.90 -2.56
CA THR A 33 9.79 -21.10 -1.38
C THR A 33 10.23 -19.64 -1.51
N GLU A 34 11.45 -19.39 -2.00
CA GLU A 34 11.95 -18.03 -2.22
C GLU A 34 11.14 -17.31 -3.31
N ARG A 35 10.79 -18.02 -4.39
CA ARG A 35 9.94 -17.44 -5.45
C ARG A 35 8.53 -17.11 -4.97
N VAL A 36 7.92 -17.97 -4.14
CA VAL A 36 6.61 -17.72 -3.51
C VAL A 36 6.68 -16.50 -2.60
N HIS A 37 7.74 -16.39 -1.80
CA HIS A 37 7.96 -15.23 -0.93
C HIS A 37 8.10 -13.93 -1.73
N ASP A 38 8.86 -13.94 -2.82
CA ASP A 38 9.00 -12.77 -3.70
C ASP A 38 7.70 -12.40 -4.41
N CYS A 39 6.91 -13.39 -4.85
CA CYS A 39 5.58 -13.13 -5.41
C CYS A 39 4.66 -12.46 -4.39
N ASN A 40 4.64 -12.94 -3.14
CA ASN A 40 3.88 -12.31 -2.06
C ASN A 40 4.30 -10.86 -1.82
N ARG A 41 5.61 -10.57 -1.83
CA ARG A 41 6.11 -9.19 -1.68
C ARG A 41 5.62 -8.29 -2.80
N VAL A 42 5.61 -8.78 -4.04
CA VAL A 42 5.14 -8.02 -5.20
C VAL A 42 3.64 -7.76 -5.12
N ILE A 43 2.84 -8.77 -4.78
CA ILE A 43 1.38 -8.61 -4.62
C ILE A 43 1.07 -7.59 -3.53
N ASN A 44 1.74 -7.71 -2.37
CA ASN A 44 1.57 -6.77 -1.27
C ASN A 44 1.94 -5.33 -1.69
N ALA A 45 3.06 -5.17 -2.42
CA ALA A 45 3.45 -3.87 -2.94
C ALA A 45 2.41 -3.31 -3.92
N MET A 46 1.85 -4.14 -4.79
CA MET A 46 0.80 -3.72 -5.73
C MET A 46 -0.48 -3.33 -4.99
N LEU A 47 -0.90 -4.12 -3.99
CA LEU A 47 -2.10 -3.83 -3.22
C LEU A 47 -2.00 -2.49 -2.49
N ILE A 48 -0.84 -2.21 -1.89
CA ILE A 48 -0.53 -0.90 -1.29
C ILE A 48 -0.61 0.21 -2.35
N ALA A 49 -0.02 -0.02 -3.53
CA ALA A 49 0.02 0.96 -4.60
C ALA A 49 -1.35 1.22 -5.23
N LEU A 50 -2.23 0.23 -5.30
CA LEU A 50 -3.63 0.39 -5.70
C LEU A 50 -4.39 1.26 -4.69
N ASN A 51 -4.25 0.94 -3.39
CA ASN A 51 -4.89 1.73 -2.35
C ASN A 51 -4.40 3.17 -2.31
N ALA A 52 -3.08 3.40 -2.30
CA ALA A 52 -2.52 4.74 -2.27
C ALA A 52 -2.73 5.50 -3.60
N GLY A 53 -2.59 4.82 -4.75
CA GLY A 53 -2.70 5.45 -6.07
C GLY A 53 -4.11 5.93 -6.40
N CYS A 54 -5.11 5.13 -6.05
CA CYS A 54 -6.52 5.44 -6.28
C CYS A 54 -7.21 6.07 -5.06
N LEU A 55 -6.54 6.16 -3.91
CA LEU A 55 -7.16 6.44 -2.60
C LEU A 55 -8.36 5.52 -2.32
N GLY A 56 -8.27 4.26 -2.77
CA GLY A 56 -9.35 3.28 -2.77
C GLY A 56 -9.40 2.42 -1.51
N THR A 57 -10.13 1.31 -1.54
CA THR A 57 -10.23 0.35 -0.42
C THR A 57 -10.07 -1.09 -0.91
N PHE A 58 -8.98 -1.33 -1.64
CA PHE A 58 -8.66 -2.65 -2.19
C PHE A 58 -8.16 -3.59 -1.11
N THR A 59 -8.66 -4.82 -1.11
CA THR A 59 -8.29 -5.88 -0.17
C THR A 59 -8.08 -7.20 -0.92
N LEU A 60 -7.41 -8.16 -0.29
CA LEU A 60 -7.26 -9.53 -0.81
C LEU A 60 -8.57 -10.30 -0.65
N ASP A 61 -8.94 -11.16 -1.62
CA ASP A 61 -10.17 -11.95 -1.57
C ASP A 61 -10.15 -13.07 -0.50
N GLU A 62 -11.33 -13.49 -0.05
CA GLU A 62 -11.57 -14.25 1.18
C GLU A 62 -11.28 -15.75 1.07
N ASP A 63 -11.32 -16.34 -0.13
CA ASP A 63 -11.29 -17.81 -0.25
C ASP A 63 -10.26 -18.33 -1.28
N PRO A 64 -9.37 -19.27 -0.90
CA PRO A 64 -9.05 -19.75 0.44
C PRO A 64 -7.78 -19.06 0.91
N TRP A 65 -7.93 -17.83 1.38
CA TRP A 65 -6.83 -16.88 1.58
C TRP A 65 -6.21 -16.55 0.22
N ALA A 66 -6.12 -15.27 -0.15
CA ALA A 66 -5.24 -14.89 -1.24
C ALA A 66 -3.77 -15.12 -0.83
N HIS A 67 -3.37 -16.37 -0.65
CA HIS A 67 -2.14 -16.80 -1.25
C HIS A 67 -2.19 -16.27 -2.69
N PRO A 68 -1.11 -15.68 -3.24
CA PRO A 68 -0.86 -15.90 -4.65
C PRO A 68 -1.16 -17.37 -4.89
N ILE A 69 -2.30 -17.67 -5.50
CA ILE A 69 -2.43 -18.96 -6.12
C ILE A 69 -1.38 -18.83 -7.19
N LEU A 70 -0.25 -19.50 -6.95
CA LEU A 70 0.69 -19.86 -7.99
C LEU A 70 -0.07 -20.90 -8.81
N THR A 71 -1.14 -20.46 -9.48
CA THR A 71 -1.56 -21.09 -10.70
C THR A 71 -0.39 -20.77 -11.60
N VAL A 72 0.49 -21.76 -11.71
CA VAL A 72 1.13 -22.04 -12.98
C VAL A 72 -0.05 -22.13 -13.95
N ALA A 73 -0.49 -20.97 -14.46
CA ALA A 73 -1.26 -20.94 -15.67
C ALA A 73 -0.31 -21.60 -16.64
N ASP A 74 -0.69 -22.82 -17.07
CA ASP A 74 -0.03 -23.53 -18.14
C ASP A 74 -0.14 -22.61 -19.33
N ASP A 75 0.98 -21.90 -19.42
CA ASP A 75 1.17 -20.53 -19.83
C ASP A 75 -0.06 -19.80 -20.45
N LEU A 76 -0.07 -19.47 -21.72
CA LEU A 76 -1.31 -19.58 -22.49
C LEU A 76 -0.85 -20.33 -23.75
N GLU A 77 0.32 -19.89 -24.29
CA GLU A 77 1.55 -20.63 -24.78
C GLU A 77 2.86 -19.82 -24.50
N GLY A 78 2.95 -19.14 -23.35
CA GLY A 78 4.17 -18.49 -22.82
C GLY A 78 5.18 -19.43 -22.13
N ARG A 79 6.07 -20.04 -22.92
CA ARG A 79 7.13 -21.03 -22.62
C ARG A 79 8.00 -20.87 -21.35
N ASN A 80 7.37 -20.81 -20.19
CA ASN A 80 7.90 -20.67 -18.83
C ASN A 80 8.40 -19.29 -18.39
N SER A 81 7.53 -18.59 -17.68
CA SER A 81 7.87 -17.76 -16.52
C SER A 81 6.68 -17.80 -15.56
N ARG A 82 6.90 -18.24 -14.31
CA ARG A 82 5.88 -18.37 -13.27
C ARG A 82 5.12 -17.04 -13.11
N LYS A 83 3.82 -17.03 -13.38
CA LYS A 83 2.94 -15.86 -13.25
C LYS A 83 2.23 -15.91 -11.89
N ALA A 84 2.00 -14.74 -11.30
CA ALA A 84 1.14 -14.61 -10.13
C ALA A 84 0.00 -13.68 -10.52
N ALA A 85 -1.23 -14.18 -10.55
CA ALA A 85 -2.40 -13.39 -10.88
C ALA A 85 -3.05 -12.88 -9.59
N LEU A 86 -3.39 -11.59 -9.55
CA LEU A 86 -4.34 -11.07 -8.58
C LEU A 86 -5.73 -11.22 -9.22
N VAL A 87 -6.42 -12.31 -8.91
CA VAL A 87 -7.78 -12.55 -9.43
C VAL A 87 -8.76 -11.87 -8.49
N VAL A 88 -9.52 -10.91 -9.01
CA VAL A 88 -10.69 -10.35 -8.31
C VAL A 88 -11.88 -11.19 -8.78
N GLU A 89 -12.34 -12.15 -7.98
CA GLU A 89 -13.64 -12.79 -8.27
C GLU A 89 -14.76 -11.80 -7.89
N PRO A 90 -15.57 -11.31 -8.83
CA PRO A 90 -16.54 -10.26 -8.55
C PRO A 90 -17.84 -10.84 -7.95
N LYS A 91 -17.77 -11.89 -7.13
CA LYS A 91 -18.96 -12.50 -6.51
C LYS A 91 -19.60 -11.59 -5.45
N THR A 92 -18.83 -10.66 -4.88
CA THR A 92 -19.29 -9.75 -3.83
C THR A 92 -19.90 -8.48 -4.44
N ALA A 93 -21.22 -8.37 -4.48
CA ALA A 93 -21.89 -7.14 -4.91
C ALA A 93 -21.62 -6.01 -3.90
N TYR A 94 -20.86 -4.99 -4.31
CA TYR A 94 -20.67 -3.77 -3.53
C TYR A 94 -21.68 -2.73 -4.01
N PRO A 95 -22.42 -2.05 -3.09
CA PRO A 95 -23.49 -1.11 -3.46
C PRO A 95 -22.99 0.09 -4.25
N ASP A 96 -21.78 0.58 -3.96
CA ASP A 96 -21.16 1.73 -4.64
C ASP A 96 -19.76 1.35 -5.14
N ARG A 97 -19.63 1.05 -6.44
CA ARG A 97 -18.35 0.87 -7.10
C ARG A 97 -18.05 2.08 -7.96
N GLN A 98 -17.03 2.86 -7.59
CA GLN A 98 -16.50 3.88 -8.47
C GLN A 98 -15.59 3.22 -9.52
N GLN A 99 -15.79 3.57 -10.80
CA GLN A 99 -14.88 3.14 -11.86
C GLN A 99 -13.51 3.80 -11.68
N LEU A 100 -12.45 3.00 -11.86
CA LEU A 100 -11.09 3.52 -11.89
C LEU A 100 -10.87 4.36 -13.15
N THR A 101 -10.19 5.49 -12.99
CA THR A 101 -9.75 6.32 -14.11
C THR A 101 -8.35 5.91 -14.56
N ASP A 102 -7.98 6.25 -15.79
CA ASP A 102 -6.60 6.06 -16.30
C ASP A 102 -5.55 6.70 -15.39
N ARG A 103 -5.90 7.83 -14.77
CA ARG A 103 -5.03 8.53 -13.82
C ARG A 103 -4.80 7.71 -12.55
N ASP A 104 -5.81 7.01 -12.06
CA ASP A 104 -5.70 6.15 -10.88
C ASP A 104 -4.75 4.99 -11.17
N VAL A 105 -4.93 4.35 -12.34
CA VAL A 105 -4.03 3.29 -12.83
C VAL A 105 -2.60 3.81 -12.96
N GLU A 106 -2.39 4.97 -13.59
CA GLU A 106 -1.07 5.57 -13.74
C GLU A 106 -0.40 5.83 -12.38
N ASN A 107 -1.14 6.43 -11.43
CA ASN A 107 -0.65 6.68 -10.08
C ASN A 107 -0.23 5.39 -9.39
N SER A 108 -1.07 4.35 -9.46
CA SER A 108 -0.76 3.05 -8.87
C SER A 108 0.48 2.42 -9.47
N VAL A 109 0.67 2.47 -10.78
CA VAL A 109 1.88 1.93 -11.43
C VAL A 109 3.15 2.67 -11.00
N LEU A 110 3.10 3.99 -10.90
CA LEU A 110 4.23 4.81 -10.45
C LEU A 110 4.59 4.52 -9.00
N ILE A 111 3.59 4.51 -8.12
CA ILE A 111 3.76 4.22 -6.70
C ILE A 111 4.28 2.80 -6.50
N PHE A 112 3.76 1.83 -7.25
CA PHE A 112 4.21 0.45 -7.22
C PHE A 112 5.71 0.33 -7.46
N GLY A 113 6.24 1.03 -8.46
CA GLY A 113 7.67 1.04 -8.76
C GLY A 113 8.54 1.52 -7.60
N ILE A 114 8.01 2.35 -6.69
CA ILE A 114 8.69 2.81 -5.48
C ILE A 114 8.50 1.79 -4.34
N VAL A 115 7.26 1.40 -4.05
CA VAL A 115 6.91 0.48 -2.95
C VAL A 115 7.60 -0.88 -3.12
N ALA A 116 7.67 -1.40 -4.35
CA ALA A 116 8.32 -2.69 -4.62
C ALA A 116 9.83 -2.68 -4.31
N ARG A 117 10.47 -1.51 -4.23
CA ARG A 117 11.88 -1.34 -3.85
C ARG A 117 12.06 -1.01 -2.38
N GLU A 118 10.99 -0.69 -1.68
CA GLU A 118 11.00 -0.39 -0.25
C GLU A 118 11.37 -1.67 0.52
N ARG A 119 12.44 -1.60 1.30
CA ARG A 119 12.90 -2.73 2.12
C ARG A 119 12.33 -2.72 3.54
N THR A 120 11.51 -1.72 3.87
CA THR A 120 11.11 -1.52 5.26
C THR A 120 9.88 -2.34 5.59
N SER A 121 10.08 -3.41 6.35
CA SER A 121 9.02 -4.32 6.82
C SER A 121 7.93 -3.63 7.63
N VAL A 122 8.23 -2.48 8.28
CA VAL A 122 7.24 -1.76 9.08
C VAL A 122 6.13 -1.19 8.22
N LEU A 123 6.44 -0.51 7.10
CA LEU A 123 5.40 0.05 6.23
C LEU A 123 4.57 -1.07 5.60
N THR A 124 5.22 -1.95 4.84
CA THR A 124 4.53 -3.00 4.09
C THR A 124 3.84 -4.01 5.01
N GLY A 125 4.52 -4.42 6.09
CA GLY A 125 3.99 -5.41 7.02
C GLY A 125 2.81 -4.90 7.83
N GLU A 126 2.91 -3.69 8.42
CA GLU A 126 1.80 -3.12 9.17
C GLU A 126 0.63 -2.75 8.25
N TYR A 127 0.89 -2.20 7.06
CA TYR A 127 -0.18 -1.88 6.11
C TYR A 127 -0.98 -3.13 5.72
N ILE A 128 -0.30 -4.19 5.28
CA ILE A 128 -0.96 -5.43 4.84
C ILE A 128 -1.67 -6.12 6.00
N ARG A 129 -1.05 -6.15 7.18
CA ARG A 129 -1.70 -6.67 8.40
C ARG A 129 -2.95 -5.87 8.75
N GLY A 130 -2.90 -4.54 8.61
CA GLY A 130 -4.05 -3.66 8.79
C GLY A 130 -5.19 -4.01 7.85
N LEU A 131 -4.92 -4.16 6.55
CA LEU A 131 -5.92 -4.57 5.56
C LEU A 131 -6.56 -5.94 5.88
N LEU A 132 -5.75 -6.92 6.27
CA LEU A 132 -6.22 -8.25 6.63
C LEU A 132 -7.18 -8.18 7.83
N LEU A 133 -6.75 -7.53 8.91
CA LEU A 133 -7.54 -7.40 10.14
C LEU A 133 -8.81 -6.56 9.95
N MET A 134 -8.78 -5.59 9.03
CA MET A 134 -9.96 -4.78 8.69
C MET A 134 -11.08 -5.63 8.07
N ARG A 135 -10.73 -6.68 7.32
CA ARG A 135 -11.70 -7.62 6.73
C ARG A 135 -12.20 -8.68 7.71
N MET A 136 -11.35 -9.10 8.65
CA MET A 136 -11.67 -10.22 9.53
C MET A 136 -12.83 -9.88 10.46
N ASN A 137 -13.96 -10.54 10.25
CA ASN A 137 -15.10 -10.56 11.16
C ASN A 137 -15.50 -12.03 11.37
N VAL A 138 -14.98 -12.67 12.42
CA VAL A 138 -15.16 -14.10 12.68
C VAL A 138 -15.92 -14.25 14.00
N LEU A 139 -17.07 -14.91 13.99
CA LEU A 139 -17.88 -15.15 15.19
C LEU A 139 -18.20 -13.85 15.97
N GLU A 140 -18.54 -12.77 15.25
CA GLU A 140 -18.78 -11.41 15.80
C GLU A 140 -17.54 -10.74 16.45
N LEU A 141 -16.37 -11.39 16.40
CA LEU A 141 -15.11 -10.77 16.77
C LEU A 141 -14.64 -9.87 15.63
N ASN A 142 -14.56 -8.57 15.91
CA ASN A 142 -13.94 -7.60 15.03
C ASN A 142 -12.52 -7.26 15.53
N PHE A 143 -11.60 -7.03 14.60
CA PHE A 143 -10.21 -6.66 14.88
C PHE A 143 -9.93 -5.19 14.56
N ARG A 144 -10.94 -4.32 14.74
CA ARG A 144 -10.85 -2.89 14.37
C ARG A 144 -9.72 -2.19 15.10
N ARG A 145 -9.52 -2.51 16.38
CA ARG A 145 -8.44 -1.94 17.19
C ARG A 145 -7.07 -2.33 16.65
N GLU A 146 -6.85 -3.62 16.41
CA GLU A 146 -5.58 -4.13 15.91
C GLU A 146 -5.30 -3.57 14.51
N SER A 147 -6.32 -3.53 13.66
CA SER A 147 -6.23 -2.93 12.32
C SER A 147 -5.88 -1.43 12.39
N PHE A 148 -6.53 -0.68 13.27
CA PHE A 148 -6.26 0.74 13.50
C PHE A 148 -4.81 0.95 13.95
N LEU A 149 -4.33 0.16 14.92
CA LEU A 149 -2.95 0.26 15.41
C LEU A 149 -1.93 -0.11 14.32
N CYS A 150 -2.26 -1.02 13.41
CA CYS A 150 -1.41 -1.33 12.27
C CYS A 150 -1.27 -0.12 11.34
N PHE A 151 -2.38 0.46 10.86
CA PHE A 151 -2.33 1.65 10.01
C PHE A 151 -1.67 2.84 10.70
N TYR A 152 -1.92 3.03 11.99
CA TYR A 152 -1.31 4.12 12.75
C TYR A 152 0.21 3.97 12.87
N ARG A 153 0.71 2.75 13.15
CA ARG A 153 2.16 2.48 13.20
C ARG A 153 2.82 2.69 11.84
N ALA A 154 2.15 2.28 10.76
CA ALA A 154 2.60 2.54 9.40
C ALA A 154 2.66 4.05 9.10
N LEU A 155 1.63 4.81 9.52
CA LEU A 155 1.55 6.28 9.42
C LEU A 155 2.70 6.97 10.15
N GLU A 156 2.91 6.64 11.43
CA GLU A 156 4.02 7.19 12.24
C GLU A 156 5.37 6.92 11.59
N HIS A 157 5.60 5.66 11.21
CA HIS A 157 6.85 5.22 10.62
C HIS A 157 7.10 5.92 9.27
N PHE A 158 6.07 6.01 8.42
CA PHE A 158 6.18 6.67 7.12
C PHE A 158 6.47 8.16 7.28
N ALA A 159 5.71 8.86 8.13
CA ALA A 159 5.92 10.28 8.39
C ALA A 159 7.32 10.56 8.95
N ALA A 160 7.80 9.76 9.91
CA ALA A 160 9.13 9.91 10.49
C ALA A 160 10.23 9.69 9.44
N ASN A 161 10.20 8.57 8.73
CA ASN A 161 11.33 8.11 7.92
C ASN A 161 11.30 8.62 6.47
N ARG A 162 10.12 8.76 5.87
CA ARG A 162 9.98 9.22 4.48
C ARG A 162 9.83 10.72 4.36
N ILE A 163 9.08 11.37 5.25
CA ILE A 163 8.81 12.81 5.15
C ILE A 163 9.80 13.63 5.98
N LEU A 164 9.84 13.39 7.30
CA LEU A 164 10.62 14.21 8.23
C LEU A 164 12.11 13.84 8.31
N LYS A 165 12.48 12.64 7.83
CA LYS A 165 13.85 12.09 7.90
C LYS A 165 14.42 12.02 9.32
N VAL A 166 13.58 11.66 10.30
CA VAL A 166 13.96 11.50 11.71
C VAL A 166 13.81 10.05 12.16
N ARG A 167 14.63 9.60 13.13
CA ARG A 167 14.55 8.23 13.67
C ARG A 167 13.29 7.94 14.47
N LYS A 168 12.73 8.96 15.14
CA LYS A 168 11.54 8.86 15.99
C LYS A 168 10.87 10.23 16.09
N LEU A 169 9.54 10.23 16.23
CA LEU A 169 8.77 11.43 16.52
C LEU A 169 8.95 11.82 18.00
N SER A 170 9.27 13.10 18.24
CA SER A 170 9.54 13.63 19.59
C SER A 170 8.28 14.17 20.25
N ASN A 171 7.46 14.88 19.47
CA ASN A 171 6.12 15.28 19.82
C ASN A 171 5.21 14.80 18.70
N GLU A 172 4.67 13.60 18.87
CA GLU A 172 4.03 12.82 17.82
C GLU A 172 2.95 13.61 17.06
N LEU A 173 1.98 14.20 17.75
CA LEU A 173 0.93 14.98 17.08
C LEU A 173 1.52 16.17 16.31
N ARG A 174 2.42 16.94 16.94
CA ARG A 174 3.03 18.11 16.31
C ARG A 174 3.87 17.72 15.10
N ASP A 175 4.62 16.63 15.21
CA ASP A 175 5.48 16.11 14.15
C ASP A 175 4.65 15.55 12.99
N LEU A 176 3.58 14.79 13.27
CA LEU A 176 2.66 14.31 12.23
C LEU A 176 1.95 15.47 11.51
N GLN A 177 1.48 16.48 12.25
CA GLN A 177 0.92 17.70 11.63
C GLN A 177 1.97 18.47 10.81
N ARG A 178 3.22 18.53 11.28
CA ARG A 178 4.33 19.12 10.52
C ARG A 178 4.57 18.35 9.22
N ALA A 179 4.55 17.01 9.25
CA ALA A 179 4.68 16.18 8.06
C ALA A 179 3.54 16.47 7.06
N LEU A 180 2.27 16.49 7.51
CA LEU A 180 1.13 16.83 6.66
C LEU A 180 1.24 18.22 6.03
N ARG A 181 1.70 19.23 6.78
CA ARG A 181 1.92 20.59 6.27
C ARG A 181 2.95 20.67 5.13
N THR A 182 3.85 19.69 5.01
CA THR A 182 4.76 19.60 3.85
C THR A 182 4.07 19.10 2.58
N LEU A 183 2.90 18.46 2.71
CA LEU A 183 2.17 17.80 1.63
C LEU A 183 0.87 18.54 1.23
N THR A 184 0.29 19.33 2.13
CA THR A 184 -0.96 20.06 1.90
C THR A 184 -1.06 21.32 2.75
N ASN A 185 -1.81 22.31 2.24
CA ASN A 185 -2.20 23.53 2.95
C ASN A 185 -3.62 23.46 3.54
N ASP A 186 -4.31 22.33 3.37
CA ASP A 186 -5.65 22.12 3.90
C ASP A 186 -5.64 22.04 5.43
N LYS A 187 -6.14 23.10 6.07
CA LYS A 187 -6.15 23.21 7.53
C LYS A 187 -7.14 22.24 8.18
N GLU A 188 -8.25 21.93 7.52
CA GLU A 188 -9.27 21.03 8.05
C GLU A 188 -8.70 19.62 8.12
N LEU A 189 -8.08 19.15 7.03
CA LEU A 189 -7.41 17.85 7.00
C LEU A 189 -6.28 17.73 8.03
N ILE A 190 -5.49 18.80 8.24
CA ILE A 190 -4.43 18.81 9.26
C ILE A 190 -4.99 18.73 10.69
N GLU A 191 -6.16 19.32 10.93
CA GLU A 191 -6.82 19.30 12.22
C GLU A 191 -7.59 17.99 12.46
N GLU A 192 -8.11 17.34 11.42
CA GLU A 192 -8.71 16.00 11.50
C GLU A 192 -7.73 14.94 12.01
N LEU A 193 -6.43 15.09 11.76
CA LEU A 193 -5.40 14.22 12.33
C LEU A 193 -5.45 14.19 13.88
N ARG A 194 -5.91 15.28 14.53
CA ARG A 194 -6.07 15.29 15.99
C ARG A 194 -7.09 14.27 16.46
N THR A 195 -8.12 14.01 15.66
CA THR A 195 -9.15 13.01 15.98
C THR A 195 -8.53 11.61 15.99
N VAL A 196 -7.76 11.28 14.95
CA VAL A 196 -7.02 10.01 14.86
C VAL A 196 -6.02 9.86 16.01
N TYR A 197 -5.27 10.92 16.32
CA TYR A 197 -4.31 10.93 17.44
C TYR A 197 -5.00 10.73 18.81
N LYS A 198 -6.14 11.39 19.05
CA LYS A 198 -6.91 11.23 20.29
C LYS A 198 -7.32 9.78 20.50
N ILE A 199 -7.85 9.12 19.45
CA ILE A 199 -8.21 7.70 19.50
C ILE A 199 -6.97 6.89 19.89
N ARG A 200 -5.85 7.03 19.18
CA ARG A 200 -4.62 6.31 19.52
C ARG A 200 -4.16 6.54 20.96
N SER A 201 -4.21 7.78 21.45
CA SER A 201 -3.81 8.10 22.82
C SER A 201 -4.67 7.41 23.88
N SER A 202 -5.95 7.13 23.57
CA SER A 202 -6.88 6.42 24.45
C SER A 202 -6.71 4.89 24.45
N GLN A 203 -5.90 4.34 23.54
CA GLN A 203 -5.67 2.89 23.42
C GLN A 203 -4.44 2.39 24.19
N VAL A 204 -3.65 3.30 24.80
CA VAL A 204 -2.43 2.97 25.52
C VAL A 204 -2.75 2.40 26.90
N ALA A 205 -2.10 1.31 27.30
CA ALA A 205 -2.39 0.50 28.50
C ALA A 205 -2.39 1.25 29.86
N HIS A 206 -1.96 2.51 29.90
CA HIS A 206 -1.95 3.35 31.10
C HIS A 206 -3.03 4.44 31.11
N SER A 207 -3.88 4.55 30.09
CA SER A 207 -5.04 5.45 30.17
C SER A 207 -6.06 4.84 31.12
N GLN A 208 -6.24 5.46 32.29
CA GLN A 208 -7.17 5.05 33.35
C GLN A 208 -8.66 5.12 32.95
N ASN A 209 -8.97 5.53 31.72
CA ASN A 209 -10.33 5.58 31.18
C ASN A 209 -10.61 4.34 30.33
N ASN A 210 -11.85 3.85 30.37
CA ASN A 210 -12.36 2.81 29.47
C ASN A 210 -11.84 3.04 28.05
N GLN A 211 -11.17 2.05 27.49
CA GLN A 211 -10.63 2.11 26.12
C GLN A 211 -11.79 2.45 25.18
N VAL A 212 -11.64 3.54 24.43
CA VAL A 212 -12.69 4.02 23.52
C VAL A 212 -12.88 2.97 22.42
N GLU A 213 -14.12 2.61 22.13
CA GLU A 213 -14.42 1.72 21.02
C GLU A 213 -14.05 2.39 19.70
N ILE A 214 -13.37 1.65 18.82
CA ILE A 214 -12.95 2.17 17.51
C ILE A 214 -14.02 1.81 16.49
N SER A 215 -14.66 2.83 15.93
CA SER A 215 -15.65 2.65 14.87
C SER A 215 -14.97 2.28 13.54
N GLN A 216 -15.77 1.77 12.59
CA GLN A 216 -15.27 1.51 11.23
C GLN A 216 -14.79 2.79 10.55
N ASP A 217 -15.45 3.91 10.79
CA ASP A 217 -15.08 5.21 10.22
C ASP A 217 -13.74 5.71 10.76
N ASP A 218 -13.47 5.51 12.05
CA ASP A 218 -12.19 5.87 12.67
C ASP A 218 -11.03 5.07 12.09
N LEU A 219 -11.26 3.78 11.86
CA LEU A 219 -10.33 2.88 11.18
C LEU A 219 -10.05 3.35 9.75
N LEU A 220 -11.11 3.58 8.97
CA LEU A 220 -11.01 4.02 7.58
C LEU A 220 -10.31 5.39 7.47
N LYS A 221 -10.63 6.35 8.34
CA LYS A 221 -9.95 7.65 8.39
C LYS A 221 -8.45 7.51 8.56
N THR A 222 -8.01 6.64 9.48
CA THR A 222 -6.57 6.40 9.72
C THR A 222 -5.88 5.82 8.50
N LYS A 223 -6.53 4.86 7.83
CA LYS A 223 -6.06 4.26 6.58
C LYS A 223 -5.98 5.30 5.45
N VAL A 224 -7.01 6.14 5.29
CA VAL A 224 -7.05 7.22 4.30
C VAL A 224 -5.95 8.25 4.54
N PHE A 225 -5.66 8.62 5.79
CA PHE A 225 -4.53 9.50 6.12
C PHE A 225 -3.20 8.91 5.65
N LEU A 226 -2.98 7.61 5.92
CA LEU A 226 -1.79 6.91 5.47
C LEU A 226 -1.68 6.90 3.94
N ASP A 227 -2.75 6.52 3.25
CA ASP A 227 -2.78 6.52 1.78
C ASP A 227 -2.52 7.88 1.18
N PHE A 228 -3.13 8.92 1.75
CA PHE A 228 -2.95 10.29 1.31
C PHE A 228 -1.47 10.71 1.37
N ILE A 229 -0.82 10.48 2.52
CA ILE A 229 0.58 10.88 2.66
C ILE A 229 1.51 10.03 1.78
N MET A 230 1.20 8.74 1.60
CA MET A 230 1.92 7.86 0.69
C MET A 230 1.77 8.31 -0.76
N HIS A 231 0.54 8.59 -1.18
CA HIS A 231 0.21 9.09 -2.51
C HIS A 231 1.00 10.35 -2.83
N LYS A 232 0.90 11.38 -1.98
CA LYS A 232 1.57 12.66 -2.21
C LYS A 232 3.08 12.52 -2.24
N THR A 233 3.65 11.77 -1.30
CA THR A 233 5.11 11.59 -1.20
C THR A 233 5.65 10.81 -2.40
N PHE A 234 5.04 9.66 -2.70
CA PHE A 234 5.51 8.80 -3.79
C PHE A 234 5.23 9.37 -5.18
N ARG A 235 4.13 10.11 -5.37
CA ARG A 235 3.89 10.81 -6.63
C ARG A 235 4.98 11.86 -6.88
N ALA A 236 5.34 12.65 -5.87
CA ALA A 236 6.43 13.61 -5.98
C ALA A 236 7.78 12.94 -6.30
N GLU A 237 8.09 11.81 -5.64
CA GLU A 237 9.30 11.01 -5.94
C GLU A 237 9.28 10.48 -7.39
N ALA A 238 8.13 9.99 -7.86
CA ALA A 238 7.96 9.45 -9.20
C ALA A 238 8.11 10.54 -10.28
N ASP A 239 7.48 11.69 -10.09
CA ASP A 239 7.55 12.83 -11.02
C ASP A 239 8.99 13.34 -11.12
N ALA A 240 9.71 13.45 -10.00
CA ALA A 240 11.13 13.83 -9.99
C ALA A 240 12.00 12.82 -10.76
N ALA A 241 11.78 11.51 -10.58
CA ALA A 241 12.50 10.47 -11.29
C ALA A 241 12.22 10.48 -12.80
N MET A 242 10.98 10.79 -13.21
CA MET A 242 10.60 10.90 -14.61
C MET A 242 11.21 12.13 -15.28
N LEU A 243 11.27 13.26 -14.58
CA LEU A 243 11.94 14.46 -15.06
C LEU A 243 13.44 14.21 -15.29
N ALA A 244 14.12 13.65 -14.30
CA ALA A 244 15.55 13.34 -14.38
C ALA A 244 15.89 12.41 -15.57
N ARG A 245 15.01 11.46 -15.89
CA ARG A 245 15.17 10.58 -17.06
C ARG A 245 15.03 11.32 -18.38
N ARG A 246 14.09 12.25 -18.48
CA ARG A 246 13.91 13.08 -19.70
C ARG A 246 15.14 13.95 -19.93
N GLU A 247 15.69 14.54 -18.87
CA GLU A 247 16.91 15.35 -18.94
C GLU A 247 18.16 14.52 -19.29
N ALA A 248 18.26 13.29 -18.78
CA ALA A 248 19.36 12.40 -19.15
C ALA A 248 19.27 11.96 -20.62
N ALA A 249 18.07 11.65 -21.11
CA ALA A 249 17.84 11.27 -22.50
C ALA A 249 18.13 12.43 -23.48
N SER A 250 17.87 13.68 -23.09
CA SER A 250 18.17 14.85 -23.94
C SER A 250 19.64 15.26 -23.95
N ARG A 251 20.45 14.80 -22.99
CA ARG A 251 21.92 15.02 -22.95
C ARG A 251 22.73 13.93 -23.65
N GLY A 252 22.11 12.80 -23.96
CA GLY A 252 22.72 11.67 -24.66
C GLY A 252 22.40 11.58 -26.15
N ALA A 253 21.72 12.59 -26.70
CA ALA A 253 21.42 12.78 -28.12
C ALA A 253 22.21 13.98 -28.66
#